data_AF-A0A0C9SZ73-F1
#
_entry.id   AF-A0A0C9SZ73-F1
#
_cell.length_a   1.000
_cell.length_b   1.000
_cell.length_c   1.000
_cell.angle_alpha   90.00
_cell.angle_beta   90.00
_cell.angle_gamma   90.00
#
_symmetry.space_group_name_H-M   'P 1'
#
loop_
_entity.id
_entity.type
_entity.pdbx_description
1 polymer ?
#
loop_
_entity_poly.entity_id
_entity_poly.type
_entity_poly.pdbx_seq_one_letter_code
_entity_poly.pdbx_strand_id
1 'polypeptide(L)'
;MSNIPEPEIYSYEFTDDNLLNPSPIASDDEDDQPDCRFKLESVRNGSPAAPELVFVNEFAPEQTWTETVESAAYVPAKSKGGRKRKEPVDAEVQPAKPARSTGSKKPRKAKKAPTPESDDEDEPKSPIRAYLHLETVTTQPSRGRKPATTSTKAVQCPPFIFYADNSFDFFINAVAVAAKTTVSNLTLSRLRWKFETPANLPMKVLSNSVGYDAMIDTVKERTKGHTIFLFLPKPVDLEAPATEVSSRNNRAYEYDEEPSNTASEDLSHKAQISALQAGFSTDREDLERKFPIGNHILFPAKRIYTKNGLFWEMTSLRLDVWAAAIHAKRASIDAPPASNMFTKQQTIKPPRPVQDASAEAFSAQLLLLR
;
A
#
# COMPACT_ATOMS: atom_id res chain seq x y z
N MET A 1 -43.71 19.59 37.88
CA MET A 1 -43.59 20.03 36.47
C MET A 1 -42.71 21.27 36.49
N SER A 2 -41.42 21.10 36.24
CA SER A 2 -40.43 22.17 36.35
C SER A 2 -40.12 22.67 34.94
N ASN A 3 -40.42 23.94 34.67
CA ASN A 3 -40.12 24.63 33.43
C ASN A 3 -38.60 24.77 33.27
N ILE A 4 -38.06 24.23 32.19
CA ILE A 4 -36.68 24.43 31.75
C ILE A 4 -36.73 25.54 30.70
N PRO A 5 -36.05 26.68 30.89
CA PRO A 5 -36.00 27.75 29.89
C PRO A 5 -35.12 27.35 28.71
N GLU A 6 -35.58 27.64 27.49
CA GLU A 6 -34.86 27.44 26.24
C GLU A 6 -33.64 28.38 26.15
N PRO A 7 -32.51 27.92 25.56
CA PRO A 7 -31.36 28.78 25.34
C PRO A 7 -31.55 29.67 24.10
N GLU A 8 -31.38 30.98 24.29
CA GLU A 8 -31.29 31.97 23.22
C GLU A 8 -30.01 31.75 22.39
N ILE A 9 -30.20 31.60 21.08
CA ILE A 9 -29.12 31.45 20.09
C ILE A 9 -28.65 32.85 19.70
N TYR A 10 -27.51 33.28 20.23
CA TYR A 10 -26.83 34.50 19.78
C TYR A 10 -26.16 34.24 18.42
N SER A 11 -26.63 34.95 17.39
CA SER A 11 -26.01 35.01 16.07
C SER A 11 -24.90 36.06 16.10
N TYR A 12 -23.67 35.63 15.83
CA TYR A 12 -22.50 36.51 15.75
C TYR A 12 -22.25 36.85 14.29
N GLU A 13 -22.53 38.09 13.89
CA GLU A 13 -22.20 38.62 12.56
C GLU A 13 -20.70 38.94 12.51
N PHE A 14 -19.96 38.18 11.70
CA PHE A 14 -18.55 38.41 11.42
C PHE A 14 -18.43 39.41 10.27
N THR A 15 -17.95 40.62 10.56
CA THR A 15 -17.65 41.65 9.57
C THR A 15 -16.18 41.54 9.16
N ASP A 16 -15.95 41.08 7.93
CA ASP A 16 -14.64 41.06 7.28
C ASP A 16 -14.32 42.46 6.71
N ASP A 17 -13.72 43.32 7.52
CA ASP A 17 -13.06 44.54 7.05
C ASP A 17 -11.57 44.48 7.39
N ASN A 18 -10.75 43.96 6.46
CA ASN A 18 -9.32 44.28 6.44
C ASN A 18 -8.69 44.07 5.05
N LEU A 19 -8.98 45.01 4.14
CA LEU A 19 -8.19 45.25 2.94
C LEU A 19 -7.04 46.19 3.30
N LEU A 20 -5.83 45.65 3.44
CA LEU A 20 -4.60 46.43 3.57
C LEU A 20 -3.72 46.26 2.32
N ASN A 21 -3.59 47.38 1.60
CA ASN A 21 -2.68 47.64 0.49
C ASN A 21 -1.23 47.19 0.77
N PRO A 22 -0.56 46.52 -0.18
CA PRO A 22 0.89 46.56 -0.25
C PRO A 22 1.35 47.76 -1.10
N SER A 23 2.15 48.64 -0.48
CA SER A 23 2.92 49.66 -1.20
C SER A 23 4.14 49.03 -1.90
N PRO A 24 4.59 49.58 -3.04
CA PRO A 24 5.77 49.08 -3.74
C PRO A 24 7.05 49.65 -3.12
N ILE A 25 7.97 48.77 -2.71
CA ILE A 25 9.33 49.14 -2.34
C ILE A 25 10.18 49.05 -3.60
N ALA A 26 10.70 50.21 -4.02
CA ALA A 26 11.75 50.35 -5.02
C ALA A 26 13.08 50.57 -4.27
N SER A 27 14.04 49.69 -4.48
CA SER A 27 15.47 49.81 -4.16
C SER A 27 16.14 48.75 -5.04
N ASP A 28 16.75 49.06 -6.18
CA ASP A 28 17.94 49.89 -6.40
C ASP A 28 19.14 49.32 -5.62
N ASP A 29 19.82 48.35 -6.24
CA ASP A 29 21.19 47.95 -5.90
C ASP A 29 21.85 47.45 -7.20
N GLU A 30 22.74 48.30 -7.70
CA GLU A 30 23.74 48.03 -8.74
C GLU A 30 24.89 47.15 -8.19
N ASP A 31 25.65 46.60 -9.14
CA ASP A 31 27.06 46.22 -9.04
C ASP A 31 27.49 45.09 -8.10
N ASP A 32 27.80 43.91 -8.68
CA ASP A 32 29.19 43.41 -8.76
C ASP A 32 29.21 42.02 -9.43
N GLN A 33 29.63 41.96 -10.69
CA GLN A 33 29.78 40.71 -11.44
C GLN A 33 31.28 40.40 -11.62
N PRO A 34 31.87 39.45 -10.88
CA PRO A 34 33.24 39.02 -11.17
C PRO A 34 33.28 38.06 -12.37
N ASP A 35 34.02 38.50 -13.38
CA ASP A 35 34.39 37.84 -14.63
C ASP A 35 35.20 36.55 -14.38
N CYS A 36 34.52 35.41 -14.25
CA CYS A 36 35.16 34.09 -14.17
C CYS A 36 35.44 33.53 -15.57
N ARG A 37 36.46 34.10 -16.22
CA ARG A 37 37.05 33.61 -17.47
C ARG A 37 37.82 32.31 -17.24
N PHE A 38 37.14 31.16 -17.23
CA PHE A 38 37.79 29.85 -17.26
C PHE A 38 38.36 29.56 -18.65
N LYS A 39 39.69 29.58 -18.77
CA LYS A 39 40.43 29.07 -19.92
C LYS A 39 40.29 27.55 -19.98
N LEU A 40 39.66 27.05 -21.03
CA LEU A 40 39.70 25.63 -21.39
C LEU A 40 41.00 25.36 -22.16
N GLU A 41 42.03 24.87 -21.47
CA GLU A 41 43.21 24.30 -22.12
C GLU A 41 42.87 22.90 -22.63
N SER A 42 42.88 22.77 -23.96
CA SER A 42 42.73 21.51 -24.68
C SER A 42 44.03 20.72 -24.59
N VAL A 43 44.07 19.68 -23.75
CA VAL A 43 45.13 18.68 -23.78
C VAL A 43 44.64 17.46 -24.55
N ARG A 44 45.07 17.39 -25.81
CA ARG A 44 45.16 16.16 -26.59
C ARG A 44 46.20 15.25 -25.95
N ASN A 45 45.85 13.99 -25.71
CA ASN A 45 46.70 12.79 -25.66
C ASN A 45 45.71 11.64 -25.42
N GLY A 46 45.60 10.57 -26.20
CA GLY A 46 46.58 9.80 -26.93
C GLY A 46 46.10 8.36 -26.75
N SER A 47 45.49 7.80 -27.79
CA SER A 47 44.94 6.44 -27.81
C SER A 47 46.06 5.40 -27.79
N PRO A 48 45.93 4.31 -27.01
CA PRO A 48 46.58 3.06 -27.34
C PRO A 48 45.58 1.92 -27.50
N ALA A 49 45.65 1.34 -28.71
CA ALA A 49 45.43 -0.05 -29.11
C ALA A 49 44.71 -0.99 -28.12
N ALA A 50 43.55 -1.48 -28.57
CA ALA A 50 42.89 -2.67 -28.06
C ALA A 50 43.70 -3.95 -28.37
N PRO A 51 43.85 -4.88 -27.41
CA PRO A 51 44.15 -6.27 -27.74
C PRO A 51 42.86 -7.04 -28.07
N GLU A 52 42.89 -7.63 -29.25
CA GLU A 52 41.96 -8.61 -29.80
C GLU A 52 41.97 -9.89 -28.94
N LEU A 53 40.88 -10.14 -28.19
CA LEU A 53 40.69 -11.38 -27.44
C LEU A 53 39.80 -12.33 -28.24
N VAL A 54 40.45 -13.30 -28.90
CA VAL A 54 39.81 -14.47 -29.49
C VAL A 54 39.46 -15.44 -28.36
N PHE A 55 38.17 -15.62 -28.07
CA PHE A 55 37.71 -16.69 -27.17
C PHE A 55 37.20 -17.87 -27.98
N VAL A 56 37.95 -18.97 -27.86
CA VAL A 56 37.63 -20.30 -28.39
C VAL A 56 36.37 -20.81 -27.69
N ASN A 57 35.36 -21.10 -28.51
CA ASN A 57 34.08 -21.66 -28.10
C ASN A 57 34.20 -23.19 -28.06
N GLU A 58 34.36 -23.76 -26.88
CA GLU A 58 34.31 -25.21 -26.67
C GLU A 58 33.80 -25.49 -25.26
N PHE A 59 32.47 -25.63 -25.11
CA PHE A 59 31.85 -26.69 -24.31
C PHE A 59 30.31 -26.58 -24.39
N ALA A 60 29.72 -27.47 -25.19
CA ALA A 60 28.40 -28.06 -24.94
C ALA A 60 28.66 -29.59 -24.89
N PRO A 61 27.91 -30.38 -24.09
CA PRO A 61 26.55 -30.69 -24.53
C PRO A 61 25.48 -30.79 -23.43
N GLU A 62 24.26 -30.48 -23.87
CA GLU A 62 22.99 -31.19 -23.63
C GLU A 62 22.62 -31.63 -22.20
N GLN A 63 21.59 -30.97 -21.64
CA GLN A 63 20.62 -31.64 -20.77
C GLN A 63 19.21 -31.44 -21.33
N THR A 64 18.76 -32.45 -22.05
CA THR A 64 17.37 -32.76 -22.34
C THR A 64 16.59 -32.94 -21.03
N TRP A 65 15.65 -32.05 -20.74
CA TRP A 65 14.63 -32.31 -19.73
C TRP A 65 13.45 -32.99 -20.41
N THR A 66 13.37 -34.31 -20.29
CA THR A 66 12.19 -35.08 -20.62
C THR A 66 11.10 -34.82 -19.59
N GLU A 67 9.95 -34.44 -20.11
CA GLU A 67 8.65 -34.36 -19.47
C GLU A 67 8.24 -35.73 -18.92
N THR A 68 8.34 -35.91 -17.59
CA THR A 68 7.75 -37.08 -16.90
C THR A 68 6.41 -36.68 -16.30
N VAL A 69 5.36 -37.08 -16.98
CA VAL A 69 3.99 -37.13 -16.47
C VAL A 69 3.91 -38.32 -15.51
N GLU A 70 3.96 -38.08 -14.19
CA GLU A 70 3.72 -39.12 -13.18
C GLU A 70 2.44 -38.84 -12.42
N SER A 71 1.40 -39.56 -12.83
CA SER A 71 0.11 -39.72 -12.19
C SER A 71 0.27 -40.47 -10.86
N ALA A 72 0.18 -39.76 -9.72
CA ALA A 72 0.09 -40.38 -8.40
C ALA A 72 -1.37 -40.44 -7.91
N ALA A 73 -1.81 -41.68 -7.71
CA ALA A 73 -3.13 -42.08 -7.29
C ALA A 73 -3.54 -41.54 -5.92
N TYR A 74 -4.83 -41.22 -5.83
CA TYR A 74 -5.57 -40.86 -4.63
C TYR A 74 -5.64 -42.05 -3.65
N VAL A 75 -5.07 -41.89 -2.45
CA VAL A 75 -5.23 -42.84 -1.33
C VAL A 75 -6.06 -42.17 -0.24
N PRO A 76 -7.24 -42.69 0.13
CA PRO A 76 -8.06 -42.09 1.18
C PRO A 76 -7.47 -42.37 2.58
N ALA A 77 -7.30 -41.30 3.34
CA ALA A 77 -6.84 -41.35 4.72
C ALA A 77 -7.86 -42.04 5.65
N LYS A 78 -7.34 -42.98 6.43
CA LYS A 78 -8.04 -43.77 7.44
C LYS A 78 -8.58 -42.88 8.55
N SER A 79 -9.89 -42.93 8.78
CA SER A 79 -10.54 -42.42 9.99
C SER A 79 -10.21 -43.34 11.18
N LYS A 80 -9.79 -42.74 12.31
CA LYS A 80 -9.69 -43.41 13.61
C LYS A 80 -10.29 -42.50 14.67
N GLY A 81 -11.16 -43.08 15.50
CA GLY A 81 -11.81 -42.47 16.66
C GLY A 81 -13.32 -42.39 16.44
N GLY A 82 -14.15 -43.33 16.88
CA GLY A 82 -14.11 -44.09 18.12
C GLY A 82 -15.17 -43.52 19.07
N ARG A 83 -16.44 -43.87 18.88
CA ARG A 83 -17.48 -43.67 19.90
C ARG A 83 -18.38 -44.90 19.98
N LYS A 84 -18.53 -45.35 21.22
CA LYS A 84 -19.01 -46.66 21.66
C LYS A 84 -20.41 -47.03 21.15
N ARG A 85 -20.47 -48.26 20.66
CA ARG A 85 -21.62 -49.15 20.45
C ARG A 85 -22.33 -49.44 21.78
N LYS A 86 -23.65 -49.34 21.80
CA LYS A 86 -24.58 -50.20 22.57
C LYS A 86 -25.67 -50.66 21.60
N GLU A 87 -25.69 -51.96 21.35
CA GLU A 87 -26.74 -52.77 20.70
C GLU A 87 -27.67 -53.36 21.80
N PRO A 88 -28.66 -54.22 21.50
CA PRO A 88 -29.65 -54.23 20.39
C PRO A 88 -31.07 -54.59 20.92
N VAL A 89 -32.13 -54.41 20.11
CA VAL A 89 -33.27 -55.37 20.04
C VAL A 89 -33.92 -55.28 18.65
N ASP A 90 -33.70 -56.34 17.87
CA ASP A 90 -34.64 -57.15 17.09
C ASP A 90 -35.94 -56.54 16.52
N ALA A 91 -36.09 -56.60 15.19
CA ALA A 91 -37.28 -57.09 14.47
C ALA A 91 -37.08 -56.95 12.95
N GLU A 92 -36.61 -58.04 12.36
CA GLU A 92 -37.13 -58.76 11.18
C GLU A 92 -38.05 -58.06 10.13
N VAL A 93 -37.80 -58.46 8.87
CA VAL A 93 -38.71 -58.53 7.68
C VAL A 93 -38.32 -57.64 6.48
N GLN A 94 -37.72 -58.31 5.48
CA GLN A 94 -37.57 -57.93 4.05
C GLN A 94 -38.95 -58.05 3.31
N PRO A 95 -39.15 -57.85 1.96
CA PRO A 95 -38.18 -57.73 0.85
C PRO A 95 -38.52 -56.84 -0.38
N ALA A 96 -37.52 -56.76 -1.28
CA ALA A 96 -37.57 -56.73 -2.76
C ALA A 96 -38.07 -55.50 -3.57
N LYS A 97 -37.10 -54.90 -4.33
CA LYS A 97 -37.00 -54.57 -5.80
C LYS A 97 -38.27 -54.11 -6.60
N PRO A 98 -38.18 -53.39 -7.75
CA PRO A 98 -37.05 -53.29 -8.70
C PRO A 98 -36.80 -51.92 -9.39
N ALA A 99 -35.77 -51.92 -10.24
CA ALA A 99 -35.38 -50.89 -11.20
C ALA A 99 -36.37 -50.65 -12.37
N ARG A 100 -36.37 -49.43 -12.93
CA ARG A 100 -36.89 -49.04 -14.27
C ARG A 100 -36.14 -47.78 -14.72
N SER A 101 -35.22 -47.84 -15.68
CA SER A 101 -35.36 -47.89 -17.15
C SER A 101 -35.75 -46.54 -17.80
N THR A 102 -34.81 -46.02 -18.62
CA THR A 102 -34.98 -45.54 -20.00
C THR A 102 -36.02 -44.46 -20.33
N GLY A 103 -35.61 -43.39 -21.03
CA GLY A 103 -36.59 -42.58 -21.77
C GLY A 103 -36.11 -41.25 -22.33
N SER A 104 -35.29 -41.30 -23.39
CA SER A 104 -35.10 -40.26 -24.41
C SER A 104 -36.36 -39.45 -24.75
N LYS A 105 -36.28 -38.11 -24.91
CA LYS A 105 -36.88 -37.34 -26.03
C LYS A 105 -36.16 -36.00 -26.26
N LYS A 106 -35.47 -35.88 -27.41
CA LYS A 106 -35.09 -34.61 -28.05
C LYS A 106 -36.36 -33.91 -28.56
N PRO A 107 -36.64 -32.64 -28.22
CA PRO A 107 -37.60 -31.83 -28.97
C PRO A 107 -36.93 -31.03 -30.10
N ARG A 108 -37.71 -30.86 -31.16
CA ARG A 108 -37.40 -30.32 -32.48
C ARG A 108 -36.98 -28.85 -32.47
N LYS A 109 -36.09 -28.49 -33.41
CA LYS A 109 -35.82 -27.11 -33.84
C LYS A 109 -37.11 -26.48 -34.39
N ALA A 110 -37.68 -25.52 -33.67
CA ALA A 110 -38.71 -24.63 -34.20
C ALA A 110 -38.04 -23.36 -34.74
N LYS A 111 -38.38 -23.04 -36.00
CA LYS A 111 -37.93 -21.88 -36.77
C LYS A 111 -38.60 -20.63 -36.19
N LYS A 112 -37.83 -19.78 -35.49
CA LYS A 112 -38.34 -18.56 -34.83
C LYS A 112 -38.46 -17.44 -35.87
N ALA A 113 -39.67 -16.92 -36.02
CA ALA A 113 -39.99 -15.74 -36.82
C ALA A 113 -39.36 -14.47 -36.19
N PRO A 114 -39.09 -13.43 -36.99
CA PRO A 114 -38.50 -12.18 -36.50
C PRO A 114 -39.54 -11.43 -35.65
N THR A 115 -39.24 -11.27 -34.36
CA THR A 115 -40.04 -10.47 -33.42
C THR A 115 -39.72 -8.98 -33.65
N PRO A 116 -40.74 -8.12 -33.71
CA PRO A 116 -40.57 -6.68 -33.94
C PRO A 116 -39.82 -6.00 -32.79
N GLU A 117 -39.05 -4.98 -33.16
CA GLU A 117 -38.34 -4.05 -32.28
C GLU A 117 -39.31 -3.51 -31.24
N SER A 118 -39.09 -3.92 -29.98
CA SER A 118 -39.86 -3.49 -28.83
C SER A 118 -39.36 -2.12 -28.41
N ASP A 119 -40.27 -1.15 -28.45
CA ASP A 119 -40.17 0.17 -27.86
C ASP A 119 -39.48 0.11 -26.49
N ASP A 120 -38.41 0.91 -26.32
CA ASP A 120 -37.65 1.10 -25.08
C ASP A 120 -38.53 1.82 -24.03
N GLU A 121 -39.51 1.12 -23.47
CA GLU A 121 -40.17 1.59 -22.25
C GLU A 121 -39.16 1.59 -21.10
N ASP A 122 -39.01 2.74 -20.44
CA ASP A 122 -38.17 3.01 -19.26
C ASP A 122 -38.30 1.91 -18.18
N GLU A 123 -37.53 0.84 -18.30
CA GLU A 123 -37.50 -0.24 -17.32
C GLU A 123 -36.97 0.33 -15.98
N PRO A 124 -37.71 0.18 -14.87
CA PRO A 124 -37.35 0.80 -13.60
C PRO A 124 -35.97 0.33 -13.14
N LYS A 125 -35.06 1.29 -12.97
CA LYS A 125 -33.67 1.06 -12.56
C LYS A 125 -33.62 0.27 -11.25
N SER A 126 -33.23 -0.99 -11.35
CA SER A 126 -33.15 -1.89 -10.19
C SER A 126 -32.02 -1.46 -9.24
N PRO A 127 -32.30 -1.21 -7.95
CA PRO A 127 -31.28 -0.84 -6.98
C PRO A 127 -30.36 -2.04 -6.67
N ILE A 128 -29.06 -1.78 -6.65
CA ILE A 128 -28.01 -2.77 -6.31
C ILE A 128 -27.58 -2.52 -4.86
N ARG A 129 -27.68 -3.54 -4.00
CA ARG A 129 -27.26 -3.47 -2.60
C ARG A 129 -25.88 -4.09 -2.44
N ALA A 130 -24.92 -3.33 -1.91
CA ALA A 130 -23.58 -3.82 -1.61
C ALA A 130 -23.33 -3.92 -0.11
N TYR A 131 -22.76 -5.04 0.34
CA TYR A 131 -22.17 -5.16 1.68
C TYR A 131 -20.65 -5.19 1.56
N LEU A 132 -19.97 -4.33 2.31
CA LEU A 132 -18.52 -4.24 2.30
C LEU A 132 -17.90 -5.00 3.49
N HIS A 133 -16.90 -5.81 3.21
CA HIS A 133 -16.11 -6.58 4.18
C HIS A 133 -14.65 -6.10 4.14
N LEU A 134 -14.18 -5.56 5.26
CA LEU A 134 -12.78 -5.13 5.43
C LEU A 134 -11.95 -6.28 5.99
N GLU A 135 -11.04 -6.81 5.18
CA GLU A 135 -10.18 -7.94 5.52
C GLU A 135 -8.93 -7.49 6.28
N THR A 136 -8.76 -8.01 7.49
CA THR A 136 -7.55 -7.88 8.29
C THR A 136 -6.80 -9.20 8.28
N VAL A 137 -5.55 -9.17 7.81
CA VAL A 137 -4.65 -10.33 7.86
C VAL A 137 -3.87 -10.23 9.15
N THR A 138 -4.12 -11.15 10.08
CA THR A 138 -3.31 -11.27 11.29
C THR A 138 -2.38 -12.46 11.13
N THR A 139 -1.08 -12.19 11.12
CA THR A 139 -0.05 -13.23 11.28
C THR A 139 0.12 -13.50 12.76
N GLN A 140 -0.32 -14.66 13.23
CA GLN A 140 0.02 -15.06 14.60
C GLN A 140 1.46 -15.60 14.63
N PRO A 141 2.29 -15.13 15.56
CA PRO A 141 3.63 -15.66 15.73
C PRO A 141 3.54 -17.14 16.11
N SER A 142 4.07 -18.01 15.25
CA SER A 142 4.13 -19.44 15.52
C SER A 142 5.15 -19.67 16.65
N ARG A 143 4.69 -20.14 17.81
CA ARG A 143 5.59 -20.68 18.84
C ARG A 143 6.02 -22.09 18.41
N GLY A 144 7.11 -22.18 17.65
CA GLY A 144 7.76 -23.43 17.28
C GLY A 144 8.18 -23.52 15.81
N ARG A 145 8.75 -24.68 15.41
CA ARG A 145 9.23 -24.95 14.03
C ARG A 145 8.12 -25.09 12.97
N LYS A 146 6.88 -24.69 13.26
CA LYS A 146 5.76 -24.75 12.30
C LYS A 146 5.64 -23.43 11.56
N PRO A 147 5.34 -23.43 10.25
CA PRO A 147 5.11 -22.21 9.49
C PRO A 147 3.97 -21.39 10.13
N ALA A 148 4.09 -20.06 10.09
CA ALA A 148 3.07 -19.16 10.61
C ALA A 148 1.75 -19.33 9.84
N THR A 149 0.67 -19.57 10.56
CA THR A 149 -0.68 -19.62 9.98
C THR A 149 -1.23 -18.19 9.87
N THR A 150 -1.52 -17.75 8.64
CA THR A 150 -2.26 -16.50 8.39
C THR A 150 -3.75 -16.73 8.60
N SER A 151 -4.37 -15.97 9.49
CA SER A 151 -5.82 -15.93 9.65
C SER A 151 -6.35 -14.61 9.11
N THR A 152 -7.42 -14.67 8.31
CA THR A 152 -8.09 -13.49 7.76
C THR A 152 -9.39 -13.27 8.54
N LYS A 153 -9.52 -12.12 9.19
CA LYS A 153 -10.76 -11.68 9.84
C LYS A 153 -11.37 -10.55 9.05
N ALA A 154 -12.65 -10.65 8.72
CA ALA A 154 -13.37 -9.60 8.02
C ALA A 154 -14.26 -8.82 8.99
N VAL A 155 -14.23 -7.48 8.92
CA VAL A 155 -15.17 -6.60 9.60
C VAL A 155 -16.22 -6.16 8.58
N GLN A 156 -17.50 -6.39 8.87
CA GLN A 156 -18.60 -5.99 7.98
C GLN A 156 -18.98 -4.53 8.23
N CYS A 157 -18.99 -3.74 7.15
CA CYS A 157 -19.46 -2.36 7.16
C CYS A 157 -20.97 -2.28 6.90
N PRO A 158 -21.61 -1.13 7.21
CA PRO A 158 -23.00 -0.88 6.80
C PRO A 158 -23.18 -1.04 5.29
N PRO A 159 -24.30 -1.65 4.84
CA PRO A 159 -24.59 -1.74 3.42
C PRO A 159 -24.90 -0.38 2.81
N PHE A 160 -24.61 -0.23 1.52
CA PHE A 160 -25.03 0.92 0.73
C PHE A 160 -25.73 0.47 -0.55
N ILE A 161 -26.51 1.37 -1.14
CA ILE A 161 -27.30 1.13 -2.34
C ILE A 161 -26.81 2.08 -3.44
N PHE A 162 -26.68 1.56 -4.66
CA PHE A 162 -26.38 2.32 -5.86
C PHE A 162 -27.14 1.74 -7.05
N TYR A 163 -27.12 2.40 -8.20
CA TYR A 163 -27.82 1.99 -9.41
C TYR A 163 -26.84 1.68 -10.54
N ALA A 164 -27.35 1.04 -11.59
CA ALA A 164 -26.55 0.56 -12.72
C ALA A 164 -26.05 1.68 -13.66
N ASP A 165 -26.58 2.90 -13.52
CA ASP A 165 -26.21 4.10 -14.26
C ASP A 165 -25.23 4.99 -13.50
N ASN A 166 -24.91 4.66 -12.24
CA ASN A 166 -23.87 5.36 -11.50
C ASN A 166 -22.50 5.15 -12.16
N SER A 167 -21.67 6.20 -12.18
CA SER A 167 -20.31 6.10 -12.67
C SER A 167 -19.43 5.29 -11.71
N PHE A 168 -18.31 4.79 -12.24
CA PHE A 168 -17.29 4.12 -11.41
C PHE A 168 -16.79 5.03 -10.27
N ASP A 169 -16.60 6.32 -10.52
CA ASP A 169 -16.16 7.28 -9.50
C ASP A 169 -17.17 7.42 -8.36
N PHE A 170 -18.47 7.45 -8.68
CA PHE A 170 -19.52 7.44 -7.67
C PHE A 170 -19.46 6.17 -6.81
N PHE A 171 -19.30 5.01 -7.46
CA PHE A 171 -19.20 3.73 -6.77
C PHE A 171 -17.98 3.68 -5.83
N ILE A 172 -16.82 4.14 -6.28
CA ILE A 172 -15.61 4.18 -5.44
C ILE A 172 -15.77 5.16 -4.27
N ASN A 173 -16.41 6.31 -4.48
CA ASN A 173 -16.74 7.24 -3.39
C ASN A 173 -17.67 6.58 -2.35
N ALA A 174 -18.70 5.85 -2.79
CA ALA A 174 -19.59 5.12 -1.89
C ALA A 174 -18.84 4.03 -1.08
N VAL A 175 -17.90 3.33 -1.71
CA VAL A 175 -17.02 2.36 -1.03
C VAL A 175 -16.13 3.06 0.00
N ALA A 176 -15.55 4.23 -0.33
CA ALA A 176 -14.72 5.01 0.59
C ALA A 176 -15.51 5.47 1.83
N VAL A 177 -16.72 5.98 1.63
CA VAL A 177 -17.64 6.38 2.71
C VAL A 177 -17.99 5.17 3.60
N ALA A 178 -18.34 4.03 3.01
CA ALA A 178 -18.64 2.81 3.76
C ALA A 178 -17.42 2.26 4.53
N ALA A 179 -16.21 2.44 3.99
CA ALA A 179 -14.95 2.07 4.63
C ALA A 179 -14.45 3.11 5.64
N LYS A 180 -15.10 4.28 5.75
CA LYS A 180 -14.68 5.44 6.57
C LYS A 180 -13.24 5.88 6.25
N THR A 181 -12.92 5.97 4.97
CA THR A 181 -11.58 6.36 4.49
C THR A 181 -11.67 7.27 3.26
N THR A 182 -10.55 7.80 2.80
CA THR A 182 -10.47 8.58 1.55
C THR A 182 -10.24 7.66 0.34
N VAL A 183 -10.65 8.09 -0.85
CA VAL A 183 -10.45 7.33 -2.09
C VAL A 183 -8.97 6.99 -2.34
N SER A 184 -8.06 7.90 -1.97
CA SER A 184 -6.60 7.72 -2.10
C SER A 184 -6.05 6.56 -1.26
N ASN A 185 -6.73 6.22 -0.16
CA ASN A 185 -6.29 5.19 0.78
C ASN A 185 -6.90 3.82 0.47
N LEU A 186 -7.81 3.74 -0.50
CA LEU A 186 -8.39 2.48 -0.96
C LEU A 186 -7.38 1.71 -1.82
N THR A 187 -7.12 0.45 -1.46
CA THR A 187 -6.28 -0.44 -2.27
C THR A 187 -7.12 -1.08 -3.39
N LEU A 188 -7.51 -0.30 -4.40
CA LEU A 188 -8.41 -0.72 -5.49
C LEU A 188 -7.93 -1.96 -6.25
N SER A 189 -6.61 -2.15 -6.41
CA SER A 189 -6.01 -3.34 -7.02
C SER A 189 -6.38 -4.66 -6.32
N ARG A 190 -6.85 -4.59 -5.07
CA ARG A 190 -7.26 -5.73 -4.24
C ARG A 190 -8.74 -5.73 -3.91
N LEU A 191 -9.52 -4.79 -4.46
CA LEU A 191 -10.97 -4.81 -4.35
C LEU A 191 -11.51 -6.01 -5.11
N ARG A 192 -12.26 -6.86 -4.41
CA ARG A 192 -12.87 -8.07 -4.97
C ARG A 192 -14.35 -8.06 -4.69
N TRP A 193 -15.11 -8.75 -5.53
CA TRP A 193 -16.56 -8.84 -5.39
C TRP A 193 -17.09 -10.25 -5.72
N LYS A 194 -18.26 -10.58 -5.18
CA LYS A 194 -19.08 -11.74 -5.57
C LYS A 194 -20.56 -11.49 -5.26
N PHE A 195 -21.44 -12.30 -5.83
CA PHE A 195 -22.84 -12.33 -5.43
C PHE A 195 -23.03 -12.96 -4.05
N GLU A 196 -24.08 -12.54 -3.33
CA GLU A 196 -24.49 -13.17 -2.06
C GLU A 196 -24.88 -14.64 -2.26
N THR A 197 -25.63 -14.94 -3.33
CA THR A 197 -26.07 -16.29 -3.67
C THR A 197 -25.67 -16.68 -5.11
N PRO A 198 -25.19 -17.91 -5.34
CA PRO A 198 -24.79 -18.92 -4.36
C PRO A 198 -23.44 -18.58 -3.68
N ALA A 199 -23.29 -19.00 -2.42
CA ALA A 199 -22.15 -18.63 -1.56
C ALA A 199 -20.75 -19.02 -2.10
N ASN A 200 -20.71 -20.06 -2.94
CA ASN A 200 -19.49 -20.67 -3.48
C ASN A 200 -19.02 -20.06 -4.82
N LEU A 201 -19.53 -18.89 -5.22
CA LEU A 201 -19.01 -18.22 -6.40
C LEU A 201 -17.54 -17.80 -6.21
N PRO A 202 -16.69 -17.95 -7.22
CA PRO A 202 -15.35 -17.37 -7.20
C PRO A 202 -15.44 -15.84 -7.10
N MET A 203 -14.56 -15.26 -6.30
CA MET A 203 -14.43 -13.80 -6.19
C MET A 203 -13.76 -13.25 -7.46
N LYS A 204 -14.32 -12.18 -8.02
CA LYS A 204 -13.77 -11.45 -9.17
C LYS A 204 -13.09 -10.16 -8.70
N VAL A 205 -12.06 -9.70 -9.41
CA VAL A 205 -11.36 -8.44 -9.11
C VAL A 205 -12.13 -7.26 -9.72
N LEU A 206 -12.15 -6.14 -9.00
CA LEU A 206 -12.85 -4.90 -9.37
C LEU A 206 -11.90 -3.71 -9.22
N SER A 207 -10.88 -3.63 -10.08
CA SER A 207 -9.77 -2.66 -9.92
C SER A 207 -9.89 -1.40 -10.78
N ASN A 208 -10.73 -1.42 -11.82
CA ASN A 208 -10.85 -0.37 -12.82
C ASN A 208 -12.30 -0.22 -13.31
N SER A 209 -12.56 0.82 -14.10
CA SER A 209 -13.85 1.07 -14.75
C SER A 209 -14.33 -0.13 -15.58
N VAL A 210 -13.43 -0.76 -16.34
CA VAL A 210 -13.77 -1.94 -17.16
C VAL A 210 -14.30 -3.10 -16.31
N GLY A 211 -13.70 -3.35 -15.14
CA GLY A 211 -14.17 -4.35 -14.20
C GLY A 211 -15.51 -3.99 -13.56
N TYR A 212 -15.78 -2.68 -13.41
CA TYR A 212 -17.06 -2.16 -12.92
C TYR A 212 -18.16 -2.34 -13.96
N ASP A 213 -17.93 -1.99 -15.22
CA ASP A 213 -18.91 -2.21 -16.29
C ASP A 213 -19.24 -3.70 -16.42
N ALA A 214 -18.22 -4.58 -16.38
CA ALA A 214 -18.43 -6.02 -16.39
C ALA A 214 -19.20 -6.53 -15.16
N MET A 215 -19.01 -5.91 -13.98
CA MET A 215 -19.83 -6.21 -12.80
C MET A 215 -21.28 -5.79 -13.04
N ILE A 216 -21.52 -4.58 -13.53
CA ILE A 216 -22.86 -4.07 -13.81
C ILE A 216 -23.58 -4.97 -14.83
N ASP A 217 -22.93 -5.36 -15.92
CA ASP A 217 -23.51 -6.26 -16.93
C ASP A 217 -23.96 -7.59 -16.31
N THR A 218 -23.10 -8.19 -15.47
CA THR A 218 -23.46 -9.44 -14.79
C THR A 218 -24.56 -9.28 -13.74
N VAL A 219 -24.70 -8.09 -13.15
CA VAL A 219 -25.79 -7.78 -12.23
C VAL A 219 -27.09 -7.60 -13.01
N LYS A 220 -27.07 -6.91 -14.16
CA LYS A 220 -28.22 -6.73 -15.06
C LYS A 220 -28.71 -8.04 -15.67
N GLU A 221 -27.81 -8.99 -15.96
CA GLU A 221 -28.18 -10.31 -16.50
C GLU A 221 -28.98 -11.15 -15.48
N ARG A 222 -28.90 -10.82 -14.19
CA ARG A 222 -29.66 -11.52 -13.16
C ARG A 222 -31.06 -10.96 -12.99
N THR A 223 -32.06 -11.83 -13.15
CA THR A 223 -33.46 -11.49 -12.93
C THR A 223 -33.85 -11.34 -11.45
N LYS A 224 -33.04 -11.84 -10.51
CA LYS A 224 -33.33 -11.84 -9.07
C LYS A 224 -32.07 -11.60 -8.24
N GLY A 225 -32.21 -10.73 -7.24
CA GLY A 225 -31.20 -10.50 -6.21
C GLY A 225 -29.99 -9.72 -6.71
N HIS A 226 -30.12 -8.39 -6.71
CA HIS A 226 -29.02 -7.46 -7.00
C HIS A 226 -28.19 -7.17 -5.73
N THR A 227 -27.86 -8.22 -4.97
CA THR A 227 -27.04 -8.10 -3.76
C THR A 227 -25.63 -8.64 -4.00
N ILE A 228 -24.63 -7.81 -3.72
CA ILE A 228 -23.21 -8.16 -3.87
C ILE A 228 -22.44 -7.99 -2.55
N PHE A 229 -21.40 -8.80 -2.39
CA PHE A 229 -20.41 -8.68 -1.33
C PHE A 229 -19.10 -8.16 -1.91
N LEU A 230 -18.60 -7.07 -1.32
CA LEU A 230 -17.32 -6.46 -1.62
C LEU A 230 -16.31 -6.84 -0.55
N PHE A 231 -15.10 -7.17 -0.96
CA PHE A 231 -13.99 -7.52 -0.08
C PHE A 231 -12.82 -6.61 -0.39
N LEU A 232 -12.36 -5.88 0.63
CA LEU A 232 -11.25 -4.94 0.52
C LEU A 232 -10.29 -5.19 1.70
N PRO A 233 -8.96 -5.19 1.49
CA PRO A 233 -8.03 -5.12 2.61
C PRO A 233 -8.36 -3.91 3.49
N LYS A 234 -8.31 -4.08 4.81
CA LYS A 234 -8.52 -2.94 5.73
C LYS A 234 -7.52 -1.83 5.35
N PRO A 235 -8.01 -0.62 5.00
CA PRO A 235 -7.14 0.52 4.77
C PRO A 235 -6.22 0.68 5.99
N VAL A 236 -4.93 0.90 5.73
CA VAL A 236 -4.06 1.38 6.80
C VAL A 236 -4.54 2.80 7.03
N ASP A 237 -5.13 3.05 8.20
CA ASP A 237 -5.38 4.41 8.64
C ASP A 237 -4.00 5.08 8.61
N LEU A 238 -3.75 5.86 7.57
CA LEU A 238 -2.68 6.85 7.58
C LEU A 238 -3.16 7.84 8.62
N GLU A 239 -2.89 7.51 9.87
CA GLU A 239 -3.13 8.35 11.03
C GLU A 239 -2.69 9.74 10.61
N ALA A 240 -3.66 10.64 10.44
CA ALA A 240 -3.37 12.03 10.18
C ALA A 240 -2.34 12.40 11.26
N PRO A 241 -1.15 12.91 10.86
CA PRO A 241 0.00 13.04 11.76
C PRO A 241 -0.52 13.64 13.04
N ALA A 242 -0.49 12.85 14.13
CA ALA A 242 -1.31 13.05 15.31
C ALA A 242 -1.42 14.55 15.60
N THR A 243 -2.54 15.16 15.20
CA THR A 243 -2.81 16.56 15.52
C THR A 243 -2.94 16.56 17.02
N GLU A 244 -1.87 17.03 17.64
CA GLU A 244 -1.56 17.09 19.05
C GLU A 244 -2.76 16.87 19.97
N VAL A 245 -2.72 15.70 20.62
CA VAL A 245 -3.05 15.50 22.03
C VAL A 245 -3.98 16.58 22.58
N SER A 246 -5.29 16.35 22.46
CA SER A 246 -6.22 16.96 23.41
C SER A 246 -5.83 16.43 24.79
N SER A 247 -5.09 17.28 25.52
CA SER A 247 -4.68 17.15 26.91
C SER A 247 -5.92 16.85 27.76
N ARG A 248 -6.24 15.56 27.93
CA ARG A 248 -7.40 15.12 28.70
C ARG A 248 -7.06 14.35 29.96
N ASN A 249 -5.81 14.39 30.41
CA ASN A 249 -5.39 13.79 31.67
C ASN A 249 -4.39 14.70 32.41
N ASN A 250 -4.86 15.84 32.90
CA ASN A 250 -4.32 16.37 34.16
C ASN A 250 -5.39 16.19 35.23
N ARG A 251 -5.26 15.10 35.98
CA ARG A 251 -5.81 15.01 37.34
C ARG A 251 -5.25 16.20 38.10
N ALA A 252 -6.15 17.01 38.66
CA ALA A 252 -5.81 18.04 39.63
C ALA A 252 -5.00 17.43 40.77
N TYR A 253 -3.68 17.61 40.74
CA TYR A 253 -2.86 17.65 41.93
C TYR A 253 -2.79 19.12 42.31
N GLU A 254 -3.57 19.47 43.31
CA GLU A 254 -3.44 20.70 44.09
C GLU A 254 -2.07 20.63 44.77
N TYR A 255 -1.07 21.28 44.16
CA TYR A 255 0.27 21.40 44.72
C TYR A 255 0.37 22.78 45.36
N ASP A 256 0.66 22.74 46.66
CA ASP A 256 0.82 23.87 47.55
C ASP A 256 1.90 24.84 47.05
N GLU A 257 1.66 26.10 47.33
CA GLU A 257 2.24 27.29 46.71
C GLU A 257 3.67 27.56 47.21
N GLU A 258 4.69 27.41 46.36
CA GLU A 258 5.98 28.08 46.54
C GLU A 258 6.39 28.81 45.24
N PRO A 259 6.54 30.15 45.27
CA PRO A 259 6.82 30.94 44.07
C PRO A 259 8.32 30.97 43.76
N SER A 260 8.76 30.12 42.81
CA SER A 260 10.06 30.32 42.15
C SER A 260 9.86 30.89 40.74
N ASN A 261 10.10 32.20 40.63
CA ASN A 261 10.14 32.99 39.41
C ASN A 261 11.31 32.56 38.50
N THR A 262 11.12 31.48 37.74
CA THR A 262 11.81 31.31 36.46
C THR A 262 10.79 30.86 35.44
N ALA A 263 10.35 31.80 34.60
CA ALA A 263 9.48 31.52 33.47
C ALA A 263 10.15 30.49 32.55
N SER A 264 9.80 29.21 32.72
CA SER A 264 9.94 28.22 31.66
C SER A 264 8.87 28.56 30.65
N GLU A 265 9.24 29.35 29.64
CA GLU A 265 8.42 29.50 28.45
C GLU A 265 8.14 28.09 27.92
N ASP A 266 6.85 27.76 27.83
CA ASP A 266 6.34 26.49 27.32
C ASP A 266 6.61 26.46 25.81
N LEU A 267 7.87 26.22 25.46
CA LEU A 267 8.33 26.11 24.09
C LEU A 267 7.61 24.91 23.50
N SER A 268 6.67 25.20 22.58
CA SER A 268 6.01 24.20 21.75
C SER A 268 7.00 23.10 21.34
N HIS A 269 6.57 21.84 21.39
CA HIS A 269 7.39 20.68 20.99
C HIS A 269 8.19 20.93 19.69
N LYS A 270 7.61 21.68 18.74
CA LYS A 270 8.27 22.08 17.50
C LYS A 270 9.48 23.00 17.73
N ALA A 271 9.37 23.98 18.64
CA ALA A 271 10.46 24.87 19.01
C ALA A 271 11.59 24.11 19.72
N GLN A 272 11.27 23.13 20.57
CA GLN A 272 12.27 22.28 21.21
C GLN A 272 13.04 21.42 20.19
N ILE A 273 12.34 20.82 19.22
CA ILE A 273 12.98 20.06 18.13
C ILE A 273 13.87 20.97 17.28
N SER A 274 13.37 22.18 16.95
CA SER A 274 14.12 23.16 16.15
C SER A 274 15.38 23.64 16.89
N ALA A 275 15.28 23.87 18.20
CA ALA A 275 16.41 24.24 19.04
C ALA A 275 17.47 23.13 19.13
N LEU A 276 17.04 21.87 19.19
CA LEU A 276 17.96 20.72 19.14
C LEU A 276 18.67 20.66 17.78
N GLN A 277 17.97 20.89 16.68
CA GLN A 277 18.53 20.88 15.32
C GLN A 277 19.49 22.04 15.05
N ALA A 278 19.26 23.21 15.66
CA ALA A 278 20.11 24.39 15.48
C ALA A 278 21.59 24.11 15.83
N GLY A 279 21.84 23.28 16.84
CA GLY A 279 23.20 22.99 17.33
C GLY A 279 24.09 22.23 16.34
N PHE A 280 23.52 21.48 15.39
CA PHE A 280 24.28 20.64 14.45
C PHE A 280 23.95 20.93 12.98
N SER A 281 23.41 22.11 12.70
CA SER A 281 23.03 22.55 11.34
C SER A 281 24.22 22.56 10.37
N THR A 282 25.38 23.07 10.80
CA THR A 282 26.61 23.10 10.00
C THR A 282 27.10 21.70 9.63
N ASP A 283 27.14 20.78 10.59
CA ASP A 283 27.54 19.38 10.37
C ASP A 283 26.58 18.67 9.40
N ARG A 284 25.29 19.03 9.43
CA ARG A 284 24.28 18.52 8.50
C ARG A 284 24.52 19.02 7.08
N GLU A 285 24.77 20.31 6.90
CA GLU A 285 25.06 20.89 5.58
C GLU A 285 26.31 20.27 4.96
N ASP A 286 27.35 20.03 5.75
CA ASP A 286 28.57 19.37 5.30
C ASP A 286 28.31 17.92 4.85
N LEU A 287 27.45 17.19 5.56
CA LEU A 287 26.99 15.86 5.12
C LEU A 287 26.18 15.92 3.83
N GLU A 288 25.28 16.90 3.67
CA GLU A 288 24.50 17.07 2.44
C GLU A 288 25.38 17.45 1.24
N ARG A 289 26.40 18.28 1.45
CA ARG A 289 27.40 18.63 0.43
C ARG A 289 28.25 17.43 0.03
N LYS A 290 28.62 16.58 0.99
CA LYS A 290 29.40 15.36 0.75
C LYS A 290 28.61 14.25 0.07
N PHE A 291 27.32 14.13 0.40
CA PHE A 291 26.42 13.12 -0.15
C PHE A 291 25.26 13.78 -0.90
N PRO A 292 25.51 14.41 -2.06
CA PRO A 292 24.45 15.04 -2.84
C PRO A 292 23.46 14.01 -3.40
N ILE A 293 22.26 14.47 -3.81
CA ILE A 293 21.29 13.59 -4.46
C ILE A 293 21.89 13.09 -5.77
N GLY A 294 21.82 11.78 -6.01
CA GLY A 294 22.37 11.17 -7.21
C GLY A 294 23.89 10.95 -7.15
N ASN A 295 24.50 11.01 -5.97
CA ASN A 295 25.92 10.72 -5.78
C ASN A 295 26.32 9.27 -6.13
N HIS A 296 25.36 8.38 -6.35
CA HIS A 296 25.61 6.98 -6.67
C HIS A 296 24.84 6.54 -7.91
N ILE A 297 25.54 5.94 -8.89
CA ILE A 297 25.02 5.58 -10.22
C ILE A 297 23.81 4.63 -10.13
N LEU A 298 23.83 3.67 -9.21
CA LEU A 298 22.71 2.72 -9.03
C LEU A 298 21.45 3.34 -8.44
N PHE A 299 21.55 4.55 -7.86
CA PHE A 299 20.45 5.21 -7.16
C PHE A 299 20.42 6.71 -7.50
N PRO A 300 20.14 7.08 -8.77
CA PRO A 300 20.27 8.46 -9.23
C PRO A 300 19.34 9.45 -8.51
N ALA A 301 18.23 8.97 -7.92
CA ALA A 301 17.29 9.79 -7.18
C ALA A 301 17.57 9.86 -5.66
N LYS A 302 18.66 9.26 -5.17
CA LYS A 302 18.92 9.12 -3.73
C LYS A 302 20.31 9.61 -3.34
N ARG A 303 20.46 10.00 -2.07
CA ARG A 303 21.75 10.22 -1.41
C ARG A 303 22.21 8.89 -0.81
N ILE A 304 23.37 8.38 -1.20
CA ILE A 304 23.84 7.06 -0.77
C ILE A 304 25.17 7.19 -0.04
N TYR A 305 25.24 6.60 1.14
CA TYR A 305 26.50 6.31 1.82
C TYR A 305 26.92 4.86 1.53
N THR A 306 28.18 4.67 1.12
CA THR A 306 28.71 3.37 0.72
C THR A 306 29.91 2.99 1.59
N LYS A 307 29.89 1.79 2.16
CA LYS A 307 31.03 1.23 2.89
C LYS A 307 31.03 -0.29 2.78
N ASN A 308 32.17 -0.88 2.40
CA ASN A 308 32.35 -2.33 2.28
C ASN A 308 31.30 -3.01 1.38
N GLY A 309 30.96 -2.38 0.25
CA GLY A 309 29.94 -2.89 -0.69
C GLY A 309 28.51 -2.89 -0.16
N LEU A 310 28.27 -2.26 0.99
CA LEU A 310 26.93 -2.03 1.55
C LEU A 310 26.52 -0.59 1.30
N PHE A 311 25.22 -0.41 1.04
CA PHE A 311 24.63 0.88 0.68
C PHE A 311 23.60 1.29 1.73
N TRP A 312 23.67 2.53 2.19
CA TRP A 312 22.69 3.13 3.08
C TRP A 312 22.12 4.37 2.41
N GLU A 313 20.79 4.44 2.29
CA GLU A 313 20.12 5.67 1.91
C GLU A 313 20.29 6.72 3.02
N MET A 314 20.79 7.89 2.67
CA MET A 314 20.97 9.04 3.54
C MET A 314 19.69 9.88 3.56
N THR A 315 18.68 9.38 4.29
CA THR A 315 17.43 10.12 4.54
C THR A 315 17.67 11.33 5.45
N SER A 316 16.74 12.29 5.47
CA SER A 316 16.83 13.47 6.35
C SER A 316 17.09 13.09 7.81
N LEU A 317 16.37 12.09 8.32
CA LEU A 317 16.54 11.61 9.68
C LEU A 317 17.94 11.01 9.94
N ARG A 318 18.52 10.30 8.97
CA ARG A 318 19.88 9.74 9.13
C ARG A 318 20.94 10.83 9.07
N LEU A 319 20.73 11.87 8.27
CA LEU A 319 21.59 13.06 8.26
C LEU A 319 21.56 13.76 9.61
N ASP A 320 20.37 13.99 10.20
CA ASP A 320 20.25 14.59 11.54
C ASP A 320 20.96 13.77 12.61
N VAL A 321 20.73 12.46 12.64
CA VAL A 321 21.36 11.56 13.63
C VAL A 321 22.88 11.53 13.47
N TRP A 322 23.39 11.59 12.25
CA TRP A 322 24.83 11.60 11.99
C TRP A 322 25.42 12.97 12.32
N ALA A 323 24.81 14.08 11.90
CA ALA A 323 25.22 15.43 12.23
C ALA A 323 25.30 15.65 13.75
N ALA A 324 24.25 15.27 14.49
CA ALA A 324 24.24 15.34 15.95
C ALA A 324 25.37 14.52 16.59
N ALA A 325 25.72 13.36 16.01
CA ALA A 325 26.83 12.55 16.50
C ALA A 325 28.21 13.14 16.17
N ILE A 326 28.37 13.84 15.04
CA ILE A 326 29.58 14.59 14.70
C ILE A 326 29.75 15.74 15.69
N HIS A 327 28.69 16.52 15.92
CA HIS A 327 28.66 17.61 16.89
C HIS A 327 29.06 17.14 18.29
N ALA A 328 28.53 15.99 18.72
CA ALA A 328 28.88 15.34 19.99
C ALA A 328 30.27 14.65 19.99
N LYS A 329 31.04 14.76 18.91
CA LYS A 329 32.37 14.14 18.72
C LYS A 329 32.37 12.61 18.87
N ARG A 330 31.24 11.97 18.56
CA ARG A 330 31.07 10.50 18.58
C ARG A 330 31.15 9.86 17.19
N ALA A 331 31.12 10.67 16.15
CA ALA A 331 31.24 10.26 14.75
C ALA A 331 32.11 11.26 13.98
N SER A 332 32.47 10.90 12.75
CA SER A 332 33.15 11.82 11.81
C SER A 332 32.36 11.91 10.52
N ILE A 333 32.70 12.87 9.66
CA ILE A 333 32.07 13.02 8.35
C ILE A 333 32.27 11.79 7.43
N ASP A 334 33.28 10.95 7.69
CA ASP A 334 33.59 9.73 6.93
C ASP A 334 33.02 8.45 7.55
N ALA A 335 32.76 8.46 8.86
CA ALA A 335 32.31 7.28 9.59
C ALA A 335 31.02 7.58 10.37
N PRO A 336 29.90 6.93 10.03
CA PRO A 336 28.64 7.13 10.71
C PRO A 336 28.70 6.64 12.16
N PRO A 337 27.83 7.16 13.05
CA PRO A 337 27.76 6.70 14.42
C PRO A 337 27.35 5.22 14.49
N ALA A 338 27.71 4.57 15.60
CA ALA A 338 27.23 3.24 15.96
C ALA A 338 25.74 3.28 16.38
N SER A 339 24.86 3.59 15.43
CA SER A 339 23.41 3.65 15.60
C SER A 339 22.72 2.51 14.86
N ASN A 340 21.56 2.09 15.37
CA ASN A 340 20.71 1.08 14.73
C ASN A 340 20.36 1.42 13.27
N MET A 341 20.39 2.71 12.93
CA MET A 341 20.13 3.24 11.58
C MET A 341 21.21 2.89 10.55
N PHE A 342 22.44 2.62 10.98
CA PHE A 342 23.59 2.27 10.12
C PHE A 342 23.96 0.78 10.23
N THR A 343 23.02 -0.05 10.67
CA THR A 343 23.21 -1.50 10.73
C THR A 343 23.08 -2.16 9.36
N LYS A 344 23.60 -3.38 9.22
CA LYS A 344 23.50 -4.17 7.99
C LYS A 344 22.05 -4.45 7.57
N GLN A 345 21.13 -4.54 8.52
CA GLN A 345 19.70 -4.76 8.25
C GLN A 345 19.03 -3.56 7.56
N GLN A 346 19.60 -2.38 7.75
CA GLN A 346 19.12 -1.10 7.23
C GLN A 346 19.75 -0.72 5.88
N THR A 347 20.48 -1.67 5.28
CA THR A 347 21.09 -1.52 3.95
C THR A 347 20.04 -1.64 2.85
N ILE A 348 20.18 -0.83 1.82
CA ILE A 348 19.36 -0.94 0.62
C ILE A 348 20.03 -1.90 -0.36
N LYS A 349 19.21 -2.70 -1.04
CA LYS A 349 19.68 -3.56 -2.12
C LYS A 349 19.68 -2.76 -3.42
N PRO A 350 20.68 -2.97 -4.30
CA PRO A 350 20.64 -2.44 -5.67
C PRO A 350 19.30 -2.78 -6.34
N PRO A 351 18.74 -1.86 -7.16
CA PRO A 351 17.58 -2.18 -7.97
C PRO A 351 17.89 -3.43 -8.78
N ARG A 352 16.95 -4.38 -8.79
CA ARG A 352 17.10 -5.57 -9.62
C ARG A 352 17.10 -5.09 -11.07
N PRO A 353 18.06 -5.52 -11.92
CA PRO A 353 18.02 -5.19 -13.34
C PRO A 353 16.66 -5.62 -13.89
N VAL A 354 16.00 -4.70 -14.60
CA VAL A 354 14.78 -4.99 -15.34
C VAL A 354 15.13 -6.08 -16.35
N GLN A 355 14.38 -7.19 -16.38
CA GLN A 355 14.72 -8.37 -17.19
C GLN A 355 14.81 -8.08 -18.69
N ASP A 356 14.29 -6.94 -19.14
CA ASP A 356 14.32 -6.49 -20.54
C ASP A 356 15.53 -5.60 -20.87
N ALA A 357 16.39 -5.27 -19.90
CA ALA A 357 17.61 -4.51 -20.15
C ALA A 357 18.69 -5.42 -20.78
N SER A 358 19.30 -4.95 -21.87
CA SER A 358 20.32 -5.71 -22.62
C SER A 358 21.47 -6.19 -21.72
N ALA A 359 21.98 -7.39 -22.01
CA ALA A 359 23.06 -8.02 -21.25
C ALA A 359 24.35 -7.16 -21.14
N GLU A 360 24.57 -6.22 -22.06
CA GLU A 360 25.70 -5.28 -21.99
C GLU A 360 25.57 -4.31 -20.81
N ALA A 361 24.36 -3.83 -20.52
CA ALA A 361 24.12 -2.91 -19.40
C ALA A 361 24.44 -3.57 -18.06
N PHE A 362 24.25 -4.88 -17.96
CA PHE A 362 24.54 -5.65 -16.75
C PHE A 362 26.04 -5.82 -16.52
N SER A 363 26.80 -6.12 -17.58
CA SER A 363 28.26 -6.30 -17.53
C SER A 363 28.99 -5.01 -17.15
N ALA A 364 28.56 -3.86 -17.69
CA ALA A 364 29.09 -2.54 -17.33
C ALA A 364 28.81 -2.21 -15.85
N GLN A 365 27.63 -2.58 -15.35
CA GLN A 365 27.22 -2.32 -13.97
C GLN A 365 27.99 -3.20 -12.96
N LEU A 366 28.34 -4.43 -13.32
CA LEU A 366 29.17 -5.34 -12.51
C LEU A 366 30.65 -4.94 -12.46
N LEU A 367 31.19 -4.37 -13.54
CA LEU A 367 32.56 -3.85 -13.56
C LEU A 367 32.73 -2.63 -12.65
N LEU A 368 31.68 -1.83 -12.44
CA LEU A 368 31.67 -0.70 -11.50
C LEU A 368 31.57 -1.11 -10.02
N LEU A 369 31.24 -2.37 -9.74
CA LEU A 369 31.10 -2.92 -8.38
C LEU A 369 32.37 -3.65 -7.89
N ARG A 370 33.35 -3.87 -8.76
CA ARG A 370 34.69 -4.36 -8.41
C ARG A 370 35.64 -3.18 -8.25
#